data_AF-A0A316I6I2-F1
#
_entry.id   AF-A0A316I6I2-F1
#
_cell.length_a   1.000
_cell.length_b   1.000
_cell.length_c   1.000
_cell.angle_alpha   90.00
_cell.angle_beta   90.00
_cell.angle_gamma   90.00
#
_symmetry.space_group_name_H-M   'P 1'
#
loop_
_entity.id
_entity.type
_entity.pdbx_description
1 polymer ?
#
loop_
_entity_poly.entity_id
_entity_poly.type
_entity_poly.pdbx_seq_one_letter_code
_entity_poly.pdbx_strand_id
1 'polypeptide(L)'
;MQASGAEGAWLKQSDRDRAVRLLWEPPPEPTRGPKAALSQSRVVEAAMKVADAEGVEALTMRRVAETLGFTTMSLYRHVPGKSELLDLMVDAAWGETACVPKGPWREGLEFYARQMWQMYRAHPWILQLPHSRRTPGPRTMASFDAALAVVSELGLTAEEMVAVVTAVGHFVDGVGRTMADRVKAERETGMTEEAWWDGQDALWAHFTPERLPMMTHIWTTGGFERPLDEFEFGLARVLDGLAVFIESEDRPLVRRETCL
;
A
#
# COMPACT_ATOMS: atom_id res chain seq x y z
N MET A 1 -10.19 23.39 38.97
CA MET A 1 -10.53 22.03 38.52
C MET A 1 -10.70 22.10 37.01
N GLN A 2 -9.61 21.81 36.28
CA GLN A 2 -9.55 21.81 34.82
C GLN A 2 -10.18 20.51 34.31
N ALA A 3 -11.13 20.60 33.39
CA ALA A 3 -11.53 19.49 32.54
C ALA A 3 -10.87 19.71 31.17
N SER A 4 -9.91 18.84 30.88
CA SER A 4 -9.11 18.78 29.66
C SER A 4 -10.00 18.42 28.47
N GLY A 5 -9.95 19.25 27.42
CA GLY A 5 -10.59 19.00 26.14
C GLY A 5 -9.78 18.01 25.31
N ALA A 6 -10.45 16.95 24.86
CA ALA A 6 -9.98 16.10 23.78
C ALA A 6 -10.51 16.67 22.44
N GLU A 7 -9.77 17.62 21.86
CA GLU A 7 -10.02 18.07 20.48
C GLU A 7 -9.38 17.07 19.50
N GLY A 8 -10.20 16.19 18.94
CA GLY A 8 -9.87 15.53 17.69
C GLY A 8 -9.87 16.58 16.57
N ALA A 9 -8.68 16.90 16.05
CA ALA A 9 -8.51 17.89 14.99
C ALA A 9 -9.15 17.40 13.68
N TRP A 10 -10.36 17.86 13.39
CA TRP A 10 -10.99 17.76 12.07
C TRP A 10 -10.33 18.81 11.16
N LEU A 11 -9.73 18.37 10.04
CA LEU A 11 -9.24 19.30 9.00
C LEU A 11 -10.41 20.17 8.50
N LYS A 12 -10.20 21.49 8.41
CA LYS A 12 -11.19 22.40 7.84
C LYS A 12 -11.40 22.03 6.36
N GLN A 13 -12.61 22.23 5.82
CA GLN A 13 -12.92 21.93 4.42
C GLN A 13 -11.92 22.58 3.44
N SER A 14 -11.50 23.82 3.73
CA SER A 14 -10.48 24.55 2.95
C SER A 14 -9.13 23.84 2.87
N ASP A 15 -8.75 23.12 3.93
CA ASP A 15 -7.47 22.41 3.99
C ASP A 15 -7.54 21.10 3.20
N ARG A 16 -8.71 20.42 3.22
CA ARG A 16 -8.98 19.26 2.36
C ARG A 16 -8.99 19.62 0.88
N ASP A 17 -9.66 20.69 0.51
CA ASP A 17 -9.71 21.16 -0.88
C ASP A 17 -8.32 21.56 -1.38
N ARG A 18 -7.47 22.12 -0.50
CA ARG A 18 -6.07 22.42 -0.83
C ARG A 18 -5.24 21.16 -1.07
N ALA A 19 -5.43 20.10 -0.29
CA ALA A 19 -4.74 18.83 -0.49
C ALA A 19 -5.14 18.18 -1.82
N VAL A 20 -6.43 18.22 -2.17
CA VAL A 20 -6.93 17.76 -3.49
C VAL A 20 -6.27 18.54 -4.62
N ARG A 21 -6.28 19.88 -4.58
CA ARG A 21 -5.64 20.68 -5.64
C ARG A 21 -4.15 20.41 -5.78
N LEU A 22 -3.45 20.16 -4.68
CA LEU A 22 -2.01 19.85 -4.72
C LEU A 22 -1.71 18.55 -5.49
N LEU A 23 -2.60 17.57 -5.41
CA LEU A 23 -2.48 16.28 -6.12
C LEU A 23 -3.01 16.36 -7.56
N TRP A 24 -4.17 16.98 -7.75
CA TRP A 24 -4.95 16.93 -8.99
C TRP A 24 -4.72 18.12 -9.93
N GLU A 25 -4.22 19.24 -9.40
CA GLU A 25 -3.91 20.47 -10.14
C GLU A 25 -2.47 20.92 -9.84
N PRO A 26 -1.45 20.09 -10.12
CA PRO A 26 -0.07 20.45 -9.81
C PRO A 26 0.32 21.72 -10.60
N PRO A 27 0.94 22.71 -9.93
CA PRO A 27 1.42 23.90 -10.62
C PRO A 27 2.46 23.53 -11.68
N PRO A 28 2.53 24.26 -12.81
CA PRO A 28 3.47 23.95 -13.89
C PRO A 28 4.91 23.93 -13.36
N GLU A 29 5.65 22.88 -13.71
CA GLU A 29 7.01 22.72 -13.22
C GLU A 29 7.96 23.76 -13.82
N PRO A 30 8.78 24.42 -12.99
CA PRO A 30 9.80 25.32 -13.49
C PRO A 30 10.88 24.52 -14.23
N THR A 31 11.06 24.75 -15.53
CA THR A 31 12.03 24.03 -16.37
C THR A 31 13.45 24.58 -16.29
N ARG A 32 13.67 25.81 -15.78
CA ARG A 32 15.02 26.43 -15.61
C ARG A 32 15.11 27.39 -14.41
N GLY A 33 16.33 27.57 -13.90
CA GLY A 33 16.68 28.57 -12.87
C GLY A 33 16.58 28.07 -11.42
N PRO A 34 16.76 28.94 -10.40
CA PRO A 34 16.72 28.55 -8.98
C PRO A 34 15.40 27.92 -8.55
N LYS A 35 14.29 28.23 -9.23
CA LYS A 35 12.99 27.56 -9.02
C LYS A 35 12.93 26.14 -9.58
N ALA A 36 13.77 25.80 -10.56
CA ALA A 36 13.95 24.41 -11.01
C ALA A 36 14.84 23.60 -10.04
N ALA A 37 15.58 24.29 -9.15
CA ALA A 37 16.37 23.63 -8.12
C ALA A 37 15.49 23.02 -7.00
N LEU A 38 14.30 23.59 -6.76
CA LEU A 38 13.32 23.09 -5.79
C LEU A 38 11.91 23.13 -6.39
N SER A 39 11.37 21.96 -6.71
CA SER A 39 10.01 21.74 -7.21
C SER A 39 9.27 20.73 -6.33
N GLN A 40 7.95 20.64 -6.47
CA GLN A 40 7.15 19.63 -5.77
C GLN A 40 7.62 18.20 -6.10
N SER A 41 7.85 17.89 -7.38
CA SER A 41 8.40 16.60 -7.82
C SER A 41 9.74 16.25 -7.16
N ARG A 42 10.67 17.20 -7.09
CA ARG A 42 11.98 16.98 -6.43
C ARG A 42 11.85 16.77 -4.93
N VAL A 43 10.90 17.46 -4.29
CA VAL A 43 10.59 17.23 -2.86
C VAL A 43 10.04 15.82 -2.65
N VAL A 44 9.12 15.39 -3.51
CA VAL A 44 8.53 14.04 -3.45
C VAL A 44 9.58 12.95 -3.71
N GLU A 45 10.39 13.10 -4.76
CA GLU A 45 11.47 12.15 -5.10
C GLU A 45 12.48 12.01 -3.95
N ALA A 46 12.91 13.14 -3.36
CA ALA A 46 13.81 13.08 -2.20
C ALA A 46 13.15 12.45 -0.98
N ALA A 47 11.86 12.70 -0.76
CA ALA A 47 11.11 12.09 0.32
C ALA A 47 10.96 10.57 0.16
N MET A 48 10.70 10.10 -1.07
CA MET A 48 10.69 8.66 -1.39
C MET A 48 12.05 8.02 -1.11
N LYS A 49 13.15 8.63 -1.57
CA LYS A 49 14.51 8.13 -1.27
C LYS A 49 14.80 8.02 0.23
N VAL A 50 14.37 9.00 1.02
CA VAL A 50 14.50 8.95 2.50
C VAL A 50 13.67 7.80 3.07
N ALA A 51 12.41 7.65 2.64
CA ALA A 51 11.53 6.60 3.15
C ALA A 51 11.99 5.19 2.74
N ASP A 52 12.51 5.03 1.53
CA ASP A 52 13.07 3.78 1.03
C ASP A 52 14.31 3.37 1.85
N ALA A 53 15.22 4.31 2.09
CA ALA A 53 16.48 4.05 2.80
C ALA A 53 16.32 3.92 4.33
N GLU A 54 15.55 4.82 4.94
CA GLU A 54 15.52 5.02 6.40
C GLU A 54 14.16 4.68 7.02
N GLY A 55 13.10 4.56 6.22
CA GLY A 55 11.74 4.30 6.69
C GLY A 55 10.90 5.55 6.84
N VAL A 56 9.59 5.34 6.97
CA VAL A 56 8.61 6.44 7.01
C VAL A 56 8.59 7.17 8.34
N GLU A 57 9.08 6.51 9.39
CA GLU A 57 9.30 7.09 10.71
C GLU A 57 10.40 8.16 10.66
N ALA A 58 11.48 7.93 9.89
CA ALA A 58 12.55 8.90 9.69
C ALA A 58 12.14 10.10 8.82
N LEU A 59 11.04 9.97 8.06
CA LEU A 59 10.56 11.01 7.17
C LEU A 59 10.06 12.23 7.97
N THR A 60 10.81 13.33 7.90
CA THR A 60 10.42 14.64 8.43
C THR A 60 10.68 15.73 7.39
N MET A 61 9.92 16.83 7.45
CA MET A 61 10.15 17.98 6.54
C MET A 61 11.59 18.50 6.63
N ARG A 62 12.20 18.43 7.81
CA ARG A 62 13.59 18.79 8.03
C ARG A 62 14.56 17.83 7.34
N ARG A 63 14.36 16.51 7.49
CA ARG A 63 15.22 15.48 6.88
C ARG A 63 15.21 15.58 5.35
N VAL A 64 14.05 15.82 4.76
CA VAL A 64 13.92 16.04 3.31
C VAL A 64 14.62 17.33 2.88
N ALA A 65 14.50 18.41 3.65
CA ALA A 65 15.19 19.67 3.37
C ALA A 65 16.72 19.52 3.41
N GLU A 66 17.24 18.83 4.44
CA GLU A 66 18.66 18.51 4.58
C GLU A 66 19.17 17.68 3.38
N THR A 67 18.40 16.67 2.97
CA THR A 67 18.72 15.81 1.81
C THR A 67 18.82 16.62 0.52
N LEU A 68 17.99 17.65 0.35
CA LEU A 68 17.98 18.52 -0.82
C LEU A 68 18.94 19.73 -0.71
N GLY A 69 19.54 19.99 0.46
CA GLY A 69 20.36 21.17 0.70
C GLY A 69 19.57 22.49 0.81
N PHE A 70 18.30 22.43 1.21
CA PHE A 70 17.44 23.61 1.38
C PHE A 70 16.96 23.78 2.83
N THR A 71 16.33 24.92 3.11
CA THR A 71 15.67 25.15 4.41
C THR A 71 14.28 24.53 4.44
N THR A 72 13.84 24.07 5.61
CA THR A 72 12.48 23.52 5.80
C THR A 72 11.38 24.51 5.37
N MET A 73 11.58 25.81 5.64
CA MET A 73 10.68 26.88 5.19
C MET A 73 10.54 26.96 3.67
N SER A 74 11.55 26.52 2.92
CA SER A 74 11.49 26.48 1.46
C SER A 74 10.59 25.36 0.95
N LEU A 75 10.59 24.21 1.62
CA LEU A 75 9.73 23.07 1.26
C LEU A 75 8.24 23.38 1.50
N TYR A 76 7.90 24.10 2.57
CA TYR A 76 6.52 24.46 2.89
C TYR A 76 5.81 25.30 1.81
N ARG A 77 6.56 25.92 0.89
CA ARG A 77 5.99 26.60 -0.28
C ARG A 77 5.48 25.63 -1.35
N HIS A 78 6.01 24.41 -1.38
CA HIS A 78 5.66 23.38 -2.36
C HIS A 78 4.72 22.34 -1.76
N VAL A 79 4.93 21.96 -0.50
CA VAL A 79 4.13 20.94 0.18
C VAL A 79 3.74 21.45 1.57
N PRO A 80 2.45 21.57 1.91
CA PRO A 80 1.99 22.18 3.15
C PRO A 80 2.45 21.47 4.42
N GLY A 81 2.66 20.16 4.36
CA GLY A 81 2.98 19.35 5.53
C GLY A 81 3.34 17.90 5.19
N LYS A 82 3.63 17.11 6.24
CA LYS A 82 3.99 15.70 6.09
C LYS A 82 2.83 14.86 5.55
N SER A 83 1.58 15.14 5.96
CA SER A 83 0.39 14.44 5.46
C SER A 83 0.26 14.57 3.95
N GLU A 84 0.34 15.78 3.42
CA GLU A 84 0.21 16.03 1.98
C GLU A 84 1.44 15.47 1.22
N LEU A 85 2.62 15.51 1.84
CA LEU A 85 3.81 14.88 1.28
C LEU A 85 3.64 13.37 1.11
N LEU A 86 3.08 12.69 2.13
CA LEU A 86 2.83 11.26 2.07
C LEU A 86 1.82 10.90 0.97
N ASP A 87 0.73 11.66 0.84
CA ASP A 87 -0.25 11.44 -0.23
C ASP A 87 0.40 11.60 -1.62
N LEU A 88 1.26 12.61 -1.79
CA LEU A 88 2.02 12.82 -3.02
C LEU A 88 3.02 11.70 -3.31
N MET A 89 3.71 11.19 -2.29
CA MET A 89 4.66 10.08 -2.43
C MET A 89 3.95 8.79 -2.84
N VAL A 90 2.81 8.48 -2.23
CA VAL A 90 2.02 7.29 -2.60
C VAL A 90 1.54 7.40 -4.04
N ASP A 91 1.01 8.57 -4.42
CA ASP A 91 0.56 8.77 -5.80
C ASP A 91 1.73 8.73 -6.80
N ALA A 92 2.91 9.22 -6.42
CA ALA A 92 4.13 9.13 -7.25
C ALA A 92 4.59 7.69 -7.44
N ALA A 93 4.56 6.86 -6.40
CA ALA A 93 4.87 5.42 -6.49
C ALA A 93 3.93 4.68 -7.46
N TRP A 94 2.64 5.02 -7.47
CA TRP A 94 1.71 4.52 -8.49
C TRP A 94 2.08 4.96 -9.91
N GLY A 95 2.74 6.11 -10.06
CA GLY A 95 3.26 6.60 -11.34
C GLY A 95 4.43 5.82 -11.92
N GLU A 96 5.10 5.02 -11.10
CA GLU A 96 6.16 4.11 -11.54
C GLU A 96 5.60 2.80 -12.11
N THR A 97 4.31 2.53 -11.86
CA THR A 97 3.63 1.34 -12.37
C THR A 97 3.24 1.49 -13.84
N ALA A 98 3.25 0.36 -14.57
CA ALA A 98 2.73 0.31 -15.91
C ALA A 98 1.19 0.29 -15.91
N CYS A 99 0.60 0.89 -16.95
CA CYS A 99 -0.84 0.86 -17.15
C CYS A 99 -1.33 -0.55 -17.45
N VAL A 100 -2.48 -0.92 -16.88
CA VAL A 100 -3.10 -2.23 -17.09
C VAL A 100 -3.45 -2.39 -18.58
N PRO A 101 -2.96 -3.45 -19.25
CA PRO A 101 -3.26 -3.67 -20.67
C PRO A 101 -4.74 -4.03 -20.85
N LYS A 102 -5.27 -3.68 -22.04
CA LYS A 102 -6.57 -4.21 -22.47
C LYS A 102 -6.42 -5.70 -22.76
N GLY A 103 -7.38 -6.51 -22.34
CA GLY A 103 -7.33 -7.95 -22.58
C GLY A 103 -8.34 -8.71 -21.73
N PRO A 104 -8.19 -10.05 -21.66
CA PRO A 104 -9.01 -10.90 -20.79
C PRO A 104 -8.97 -10.42 -19.35
N TRP A 105 -10.12 -10.47 -18.67
CA TRP A 105 -10.26 -9.90 -17.33
C TRP A 105 -9.24 -10.45 -16.33
N ARG A 106 -8.97 -11.76 -16.41
CA ARG A 106 -8.04 -12.45 -15.50
C ARG A 106 -6.62 -11.93 -15.68
N GLU A 107 -6.14 -11.83 -16.92
CA GLU A 107 -4.80 -11.30 -17.22
C GLU A 107 -4.67 -9.84 -16.78
N GLY A 108 -5.71 -9.03 -16.96
CA GLY A 108 -5.73 -7.63 -16.50
C GLY A 108 -5.64 -7.49 -14.98
N LEU A 109 -6.42 -8.29 -14.22
CA LEU A 109 -6.37 -8.26 -12.76
C LEU A 109 -5.08 -8.88 -12.21
N GLU A 110 -4.54 -9.90 -12.85
CA GLU A 110 -3.21 -10.43 -12.51
C GLU A 110 -2.12 -9.37 -12.70
N PHE A 111 -2.16 -8.66 -13.82
CA PHE A 111 -1.22 -7.57 -14.10
C PHE A 111 -1.35 -6.46 -13.06
N TYR A 112 -2.56 -6.00 -12.78
CA TYR A 112 -2.83 -4.99 -11.75
C TYR A 112 -2.27 -5.41 -10.38
N ALA A 113 -2.55 -6.64 -9.94
CA ALA A 113 -2.05 -7.19 -8.69
C ALA A 113 -0.51 -7.27 -8.64
N ARG A 114 0.13 -7.68 -9.75
CA ARG A 114 1.60 -7.74 -9.85
C ARG A 114 2.23 -6.35 -9.85
N GLN A 115 1.59 -5.35 -10.46
CA GLN A 115 2.05 -3.96 -10.38
C GLN A 115 1.98 -3.41 -8.95
N MET A 116 0.87 -3.67 -8.23
CA MET A 116 0.76 -3.34 -6.81
C MET A 116 1.85 -4.02 -5.98
N TRP A 117 2.06 -5.32 -6.21
CA TRP A 117 3.06 -6.11 -5.49
C TRP A 117 4.48 -5.59 -5.72
N GLN A 118 4.85 -5.29 -6.97
CA GLN A 118 6.15 -4.69 -7.30
C GLN A 118 6.33 -3.32 -6.63
N MET A 119 5.30 -2.48 -6.65
CA MET A 119 5.31 -1.18 -5.97
C MET A 119 5.53 -1.34 -4.47
N TYR A 120 4.82 -2.25 -3.79
CA TYR A 120 5.02 -2.47 -2.35
C TYR A 120 6.40 -3.04 -2.03
N ARG A 121 6.97 -3.89 -2.89
CA ARG A 121 8.34 -4.39 -2.72
C ARG A 121 9.38 -3.28 -2.90
N ALA A 122 9.16 -2.35 -3.82
CA ALA A 122 10.03 -1.19 -4.01
C ALA A 122 9.89 -0.18 -2.86
N HIS A 123 8.66 0.01 -2.36
CA HIS A 123 8.31 1.00 -1.35
C HIS A 123 7.51 0.41 -0.19
N PRO A 124 8.11 -0.44 0.68
CA PRO A 124 7.38 -1.15 1.75
C PRO A 124 6.70 -0.20 2.76
N TRP A 125 7.24 1.01 2.90
CA TRP A 125 6.70 2.03 3.79
C TRP A 125 5.26 2.46 3.47
N ILE A 126 4.78 2.28 2.24
CA ILE A 126 3.40 2.63 1.85
C ILE A 126 2.38 1.89 2.73
N LEU A 127 2.68 0.65 3.10
CA LEU A 127 1.77 -0.22 3.84
C LEU A 127 1.76 0.05 5.35
N GLN A 128 2.75 0.79 5.85
CA GLN A 128 2.84 1.27 7.23
C GLN A 128 2.00 2.53 7.46
N LEU A 129 1.52 3.17 6.39
CA LEU A 129 0.72 4.38 6.47
C LEU A 129 -0.75 4.07 6.78
N PRO A 130 -1.41 4.83 7.68
CA PRO A 130 -2.85 4.70 7.94
C PRO A 130 -3.67 4.91 6.66
N HIS A 131 -4.49 3.92 6.30
CA HIS A 131 -5.24 3.91 5.04
C HIS A 131 -6.52 4.79 5.08
N SER A 132 -7.10 5.02 6.26
CA SER A 132 -8.48 5.51 6.42
C SER A 132 -8.71 7.00 6.16
N ARG A 133 -7.67 7.80 5.87
CA ARG A 133 -7.79 9.27 5.76
C ARG A 133 -6.91 9.92 4.68
N ARG A 134 -6.42 9.16 3.70
CA ARG A 134 -5.59 9.70 2.61
C ARG A 134 -6.46 10.20 1.46
N THR A 135 -6.02 11.28 0.81
CA THR A 135 -6.66 11.76 -0.41
C THR A 135 -6.02 11.03 -1.59
N PRO A 136 -6.78 10.21 -2.35
CA PRO A 136 -6.20 9.53 -3.50
C PRO A 136 -5.81 10.55 -4.57
N GLY A 137 -4.60 10.41 -5.10
CA GLY A 137 -4.13 11.22 -6.20
C GLY A 137 -4.58 10.68 -7.57
N PRO A 138 -4.28 11.42 -8.65
CA PRO A 138 -4.73 11.08 -9.99
C PRO A 138 -4.17 9.76 -10.52
N ARG A 139 -2.93 9.37 -10.16
CA ARG A 139 -2.31 8.12 -10.65
C ARG A 139 -2.85 6.91 -9.90
N THR A 140 -3.06 7.06 -8.61
CA THR A 140 -3.79 6.07 -7.79
C THR A 140 -5.17 5.80 -8.37
N MET A 141 -5.94 6.87 -8.65
CA MET A 141 -7.27 6.74 -9.23
C MET A 141 -7.26 6.18 -10.65
N ALA A 142 -6.32 6.60 -11.50
CA ALA A 142 -6.21 6.09 -12.86
C ALA A 142 -5.91 4.59 -12.89
N SER A 143 -5.07 4.10 -11.97
CA SER A 143 -4.79 2.66 -11.90
C SER A 143 -6.02 1.86 -11.43
N PHE A 144 -6.80 2.40 -10.49
CA PHE A 144 -8.03 1.76 -10.03
C PHE A 144 -9.12 1.78 -11.11
N ASP A 145 -9.28 2.91 -11.82
CA ASP A 145 -10.17 3.05 -12.97
C ASP A 145 -9.83 2.05 -14.08
N ALA A 146 -8.54 1.90 -14.39
CA ALA A 146 -8.08 0.90 -15.36
C ALA A 146 -8.44 -0.54 -14.92
N ALA A 147 -8.30 -0.87 -13.64
CA ALA A 147 -8.69 -2.17 -13.11
C ALA A 147 -10.22 -2.40 -13.14
N LEU A 148 -11.03 -1.36 -12.93
CA LEU A 148 -12.48 -1.43 -13.12
C LEU A 148 -12.86 -1.63 -14.58
N ALA A 149 -12.16 -0.97 -15.51
CA ALA A 149 -12.37 -1.14 -16.95
C ALA A 149 -12.08 -2.57 -17.43
N VAL A 150 -11.15 -3.29 -16.78
CA VAL A 150 -10.86 -4.70 -17.09
C VAL A 150 -12.08 -5.62 -16.87
N VAL A 151 -12.96 -5.28 -15.92
CA VAL A 151 -14.11 -6.11 -15.55
C VAL A 151 -15.46 -5.56 -16.04
N SER A 152 -15.46 -4.41 -16.75
CA SER A 152 -16.70 -3.70 -17.09
C SER A 152 -17.61 -4.42 -18.08
N GLU A 153 -17.05 -5.30 -18.92
CA GLU A 153 -17.79 -6.01 -19.97
C GLU A 153 -18.28 -7.40 -19.52
N LEU A 154 -18.14 -7.75 -18.23
CA LEU A 154 -18.49 -9.07 -17.68
C LEU A 154 -19.95 -9.20 -17.22
N GLY A 155 -20.79 -8.21 -17.54
CA GLY A 155 -22.18 -8.17 -17.06
C GLY A 155 -22.30 -8.04 -15.54
N LEU A 156 -21.28 -7.46 -14.89
CA LEU A 156 -21.30 -7.13 -13.47
C LEU A 156 -22.04 -5.81 -13.25
N THR A 157 -22.75 -5.70 -12.14
CA THR A 157 -23.24 -4.43 -11.62
C THR A 157 -22.06 -3.57 -11.12
N ALA A 158 -22.26 -2.26 -11.00
CA ALA A 158 -21.21 -1.35 -10.53
C ALA A 158 -20.69 -1.73 -9.13
N GLU A 159 -21.58 -2.20 -8.24
CA GLU A 159 -21.20 -2.64 -6.89
C GLU A 159 -20.33 -3.91 -6.94
N GLU A 160 -20.66 -4.85 -7.83
CA GLU A 160 -19.87 -6.07 -8.03
C GLU A 160 -18.50 -5.77 -8.64
N MET A 161 -18.41 -4.86 -9.61
CA MET A 161 -17.13 -4.45 -10.19
C MET A 161 -16.19 -3.91 -9.11
N VAL A 162 -16.70 -3.01 -8.26
CA VAL A 162 -15.93 -2.46 -7.13
C VAL A 162 -15.54 -3.58 -6.17
N ALA A 163 -16.45 -4.49 -5.82
CA ALA A 163 -16.16 -5.58 -4.89
C ALA A 163 -15.07 -6.53 -5.43
N VAL A 164 -15.12 -6.89 -6.72
CA VAL A 164 -14.13 -7.75 -7.39
C VAL A 164 -12.75 -7.12 -7.37
N VAL A 165 -12.62 -5.88 -7.85
CA VAL A 165 -11.32 -5.18 -7.91
C VAL A 165 -10.77 -4.93 -6.51
N THR A 166 -11.65 -4.54 -5.57
CA THR A 166 -11.27 -4.31 -4.18
C THR A 166 -10.82 -5.59 -3.48
N ALA A 167 -11.45 -6.74 -3.76
CA ALA A 167 -11.04 -8.03 -3.20
C ALA A 167 -9.61 -8.41 -3.62
N VAL A 168 -9.26 -8.18 -4.89
CA VAL A 168 -7.89 -8.37 -5.39
C VAL A 168 -6.94 -7.40 -4.68
N GLY A 169 -7.26 -6.11 -4.64
CA GLY A 169 -6.42 -5.12 -3.98
C GLY A 169 -6.18 -5.42 -2.49
N HIS A 170 -7.22 -5.81 -1.76
CA HIS A 170 -7.12 -6.19 -0.34
C HIS A 170 -6.28 -7.45 -0.12
N PHE A 171 -6.33 -8.42 -1.04
CA PHE A 171 -5.43 -9.56 -0.98
C PHE A 171 -3.97 -9.12 -1.08
N VAL A 172 -3.65 -8.25 -2.05
CA VAL A 172 -2.29 -7.73 -2.24
C VAL A 172 -1.85 -6.88 -1.05
N ASP A 173 -2.73 -6.04 -0.49
CA ASP A 173 -2.49 -5.31 0.75
C ASP A 173 -2.16 -6.25 1.91
N GLY A 174 -2.89 -7.37 2.04
CA GLY A 174 -2.70 -8.34 3.11
C GLY A 174 -1.31 -8.98 3.08
N VAL A 175 -0.94 -9.60 1.96
CA VAL A 175 0.41 -10.21 1.79
C VAL A 175 1.51 -9.15 1.81
N GLY A 176 1.23 -7.97 1.24
CA GLY A 176 2.09 -6.80 1.32
C GLY A 176 2.43 -6.41 2.75
N ARG A 177 1.44 -6.33 3.63
CA ARG A 177 1.64 -5.91 5.04
C ARG A 177 2.58 -6.86 5.77
N THR A 178 2.39 -8.17 5.61
CA THR A 178 3.29 -9.16 6.19
C THR A 178 4.73 -8.96 5.68
N MET A 179 4.92 -8.74 4.38
CA MET A 179 6.24 -8.42 3.82
C MET A 179 6.81 -7.11 4.38
N ALA A 180 6.01 -6.05 4.46
CA ALA A 180 6.45 -4.75 4.96
C ALA A 180 6.82 -4.80 6.46
N ASP A 181 6.11 -5.59 7.25
CA ASP A 181 6.41 -5.83 8.66
C ASP A 181 7.73 -6.60 8.83
N ARG A 182 7.99 -7.62 7.98
CA ARG A 182 9.28 -8.34 7.93
C ARG A 182 10.44 -7.39 7.62
N VAL A 183 10.32 -6.58 6.57
CA VAL A 183 11.35 -5.57 6.20
C VAL A 183 11.59 -4.58 7.33
N LYS A 184 10.53 -4.14 8.01
CA LYS A 184 10.64 -3.23 9.16
C LYS A 184 11.37 -3.90 10.33
N ALA A 185 10.97 -5.11 10.70
CA ALA A 185 11.59 -5.84 11.80
C ALA A 185 13.08 -6.11 11.55
N GLU A 186 13.45 -6.50 10.33
CA GLU A 186 14.85 -6.69 9.94
C GLU A 186 15.64 -5.39 10.03
N ARG A 187 15.08 -4.26 9.59
CA ARG A 187 15.72 -2.94 9.70
C ARG A 187 15.95 -2.53 11.16
N GLU A 188 14.99 -2.76 12.03
CA GLU A 188 15.06 -2.35 13.45
C GLU A 188 16.00 -3.24 14.27
N THR A 189 16.07 -4.54 13.95
CA THR A 189 16.81 -5.53 14.75
C THR A 189 18.14 -5.95 14.12
N GLY A 190 18.32 -5.76 12.82
CA GLY A 190 19.44 -6.30 12.05
C GLY A 190 19.37 -7.82 11.83
N MET A 191 18.25 -8.47 12.17
CA MET A 191 18.06 -9.91 12.06
C MET A 191 17.06 -10.24 10.94
N THR A 192 17.44 -11.18 10.06
CA THR A 192 16.52 -11.70 9.05
C THR A 192 15.41 -12.53 9.70
N GLU A 193 14.28 -12.69 9.01
CA GLU A 193 13.18 -13.53 9.48
C GLU A 193 13.63 -14.99 9.70
N GLU A 194 14.41 -15.54 8.78
CA GLU A 194 14.97 -16.90 8.89
C GLU A 194 15.84 -17.05 10.16
N ALA A 195 16.79 -16.15 10.37
CA ALA A 195 17.64 -16.17 11.56
C ALA A 195 16.84 -15.98 12.85
N TRP A 196 15.76 -15.19 12.81
CA TRP A 196 14.87 -15.02 13.95
C TRP A 196 14.13 -16.32 14.30
N TRP A 197 13.60 -17.04 13.30
CA TRP A 197 12.90 -18.32 13.50
C TRP A 197 13.84 -19.46 13.91
N ASP A 198 15.05 -19.52 13.35
CA ASP A 198 16.07 -20.52 13.72
C ASP A 198 16.45 -20.44 15.21
N GLY A 199 16.35 -19.24 15.81
CA GLY A 199 16.65 -19.03 17.22
C GLY A 199 15.55 -19.43 18.22
N GLN A 200 14.42 -19.98 17.77
CA GLN A 200 13.22 -20.19 18.60
C GLN A 200 13.10 -21.61 19.22
N ASP A 201 14.20 -22.27 19.61
CA ASP A 201 14.18 -23.62 20.19
C ASP A 201 13.17 -23.80 21.36
N ALA A 202 13.04 -22.79 22.21
CA ALA A 202 12.11 -22.81 23.32
C ALA A 202 10.64 -22.80 22.87
N LEU A 203 10.32 -22.13 21.75
CA LEU A 203 8.99 -22.18 21.13
C LEU A 203 8.73 -23.56 20.54
N TRP A 204 9.72 -24.13 19.86
CA TRP A 204 9.63 -25.45 19.22
C TRP A 204 9.37 -26.58 20.22
N ALA A 205 9.87 -26.46 21.45
CA ALA A 205 9.57 -27.39 22.54
C ALA A 205 8.07 -27.48 22.90
N HIS A 206 7.24 -26.52 22.49
CA HIS A 206 5.79 -26.56 22.70
C HIS A 206 5.00 -27.25 21.59
N PHE A 207 5.64 -27.61 20.48
CA PHE A 207 5.02 -28.28 19.34
C PHE A 207 4.93 -29.78 19.65
N THR A 208 3.89 -30.14 20.39
CA THR A 208 3.61 -31.52 20.81
C THR A 208 2.28 -31.99 20.20
N PRO A 209 2.13 -33.29 19.88
CA PRO A 209 0.86 -33.82 19.37
C PRO A 209 -0.32 -33.57 20.30
N GLU A 210 -0.09 -33.48 21.61
CA GLU A 210 -1.12 -33.27 22.62
C GLU A 210 -1.59 -31.82 22.69
N ARG A 211 -0.69 -30.85 22.45
CA ARG A 211 -1.01 -29.42 22.56
C ARG A 211 -1.37 -28.79 21.21
N LEU A 212 -0.59 -29.11 20.19
CA LEU A 212 -0.67 -28.50 18.85
C LEU A 212 -0.60 -29.59 17.78
N PRO A 213 -1.61 -30.48 17.68
CA PRO A 213 -1.54 -31.68 16.84
C PRO A 213 -1.22 -31.37 15.38
N MET A 214 -1.94 -30.44 14.76
CA MET A 214 -1.74 -30.11 13.34
C MET A 214 -0.43 -29.37 13.07
N MET A 215 -0.07 -28.39 13.91
CA MET A 215 1.21 -27.68 13.77
C MET A 215 2.39 -28.62 13.93
N THR A 216 2.33 -29.53 14.91
CA THR A 216 3.36 -30.55 15.14
C THR A 216 3.45 -31.50 13.95
N HIS A 217 2.31 -31.93 13.39
CA HIS A 217 2.30 -32.77 12.20
C HIS A 217 2.93 -32.06 10.98
N ILE A 218 2.56 -30.81 10.70
CA ILE A 218 3.13 -30.03 9.59
C ILE A 218 4.62 -29.78 9.81
N TRP A 219 5.02 -29.40 11.01
CA TRP A 219 6.42 -29.18 11.38
C TRP A 219 7.26 -30.44 11.18
N THR A 220 6.84 -31.57 11.75
CA THR A 220 7.57 -32.84 11.67
C THR A 220 7.59 -33.45 10.27
N THR A 221 6.66 -33.08 9.40
CA THR A 221 6.66 -33.50 7.98
C THR A 221 7.40 -32.51 7.08
N GLY A 222 8.04 -31.47 7.63
CA GLY A 222 8.81 -30.49 6.87
C GLY A 222 7.95 -29.49 6.08
N GLY A 223 6.68 -29.33 6.44
CA GLY A 223 5.73 -28.49 5.71
C GLY A 223 6.08 -26.99 5.67
N PHE A 224 7.00 -26.53 6.52
CA PHE A 224 7.52 -25.16 6.54
C PHE A 224 8.89 -25.01 5.85
N GLU A 225 9.54 -26.10 5.44
CA GLU A 225 10.90 -26.06 4.86
C GLU A 225 10.93 -25.50 3.44
N ARG A 226 9.79 -25.58 2.73
CA ARG A 226 9.65 -25.13 1.34
C ARG A 226 8.30 -24.42 1.15
N PRO A 227 8.13 -23.21 1.72
CA PRO A 227 6.88 -22.49 1.61
C PRO A 227 6.58 -22.17 0.15
N LEU A 228 5.30 -22.19 -0.20
CA LEU A 228 4.84 -21.66 -1.48
C LEU A 228 5.01 -20.14 -1.50
N ASP A 229 5.14 -19.56 -2.69
CA ASP A 229 5.06 -18.11 -2.85
C ASP A 229 3.66 -17.64 -2.44
N GLU A 230 3.57 -16.96 -1.29
CA GLU A 230 2.31 -16.52 -0.68
C GLU A 230 1.51 -15.60 -1.62
N PHE A 231 2.20 -14.76 -2.40
CA PHE A 231 1.58 -13.85 -3.34
C PHE A 231 1.05 -14.60 -4.57
N GLU A 232 1.88 -15.38 -5.27
CA GLU A 232 1.45 -16.06 -6.50
C GLU A 232 0.41 -17.15 -6.20
N PHE A 233 0.58 -17.92 -5.12
CA PHE A 233 -0.42 -18.92 -4.72
C PHE A 233 -1.74 -18.24 -4.35
N GLY A 234 -1.70 -17.23 -3.50
CA GLY A 234 -2.90 -16.54 -3.03
C GLY A 234 -3.63 -15.79 -4.15
N LEU A 235 -2.90 -15.10 -5.04
CA LEU A 235 -3.48 -14.40 -6.18
C LEU A 235 -4.24 -15.37 -7.08
N ALA A 236 -3.62 -16.50 -7.43
CA ALA A 236 -4.27 -17.52 -8.23
C ALA A 236 -5.56 -18.03 -7.56
N ARG A 237 -5.54 -18.31 -6.25
CA ARG A 237 -6.74 -18.77 -5.52
C ARG A 237 -7.84 -17.72 -5.42
N VAL A 238 -7.49 -16.45 -5.21
CA VAL A 238 -8.46 -15.34 -5.20
C VAL A 238 -9.13 -15.20 -6.56
N LEU A 239 -8.35 -15.21 -7.64
CA LEU A 239 -8.90 -15.10 -9.00
C LEU A 239 -9.72 -16.33 -9.40
N ASP A 240 -9.34 -17.53 -8.96
CA ASP A 240 -10.13 -18.75 -9.13
C ASP A 240 -11.50 -18.65 -8.45
N GLY A 241 -11.54 -18.13 -7.21
CA GLY A 241 -12.80 -17.88 -6.51
C GLY A 241 -13.67 -16.81 -7.19
N LEU A 242 -13.04 -15.73 -7.68
CA LEU A 242 -13.73 -14.66 -8.40
C LEU A 242 -14.27 -15.14 -9.76
N ALA A 243 -13.57 -16.05 -10.44
CA ALA A 243 -14.05 -16.64 -11.69
C ALA A 243 -15.38 -17.37 -11.48
N VAL A 244 -15.49 -18.18 -10.41
CA VAL A 244 -16.75 -18.86 -10.06
C VAL A 244 -17.90 -17.86 -9.86
N PHE A 245 -17.63 -16.74 -9.18
CA PHE A 245 -18.63 -15.69 -8.98
C PHE A 245 -19.04 -15.00 -10.29
N ILE A 246 -18.05 -14.64 -11.13
CA ILE A 246 -18.26 -13.98 -12.42
C ILE A 246 -19.06 -14.87 -13.37
N GLU A 247 -18.76 -16.17 -13.40
CA GLU A 247 -19.38 -17.15 -14.28
C GLU A 247 -20.75 -17.64 -13.78
N SER A 248 -21.11 -17.35 -12.53
CA SER A 248 -22.40 -17.74 -11.95
C SER A 248 -23.56 -16.92 -12.53
N GLU A 249 -24.66 -17.60 -12.84
CA GLU A 249 -25.94 -16.97 -13.22
C GLU A 249 -26.67 -16.34 -12.02
N ASP A 250 -26.46 -16.88 -10.82
CA ASP A 250 -26.98 -16.34 -9.55
C ASP A 250 -25.82 -15.83 -8.69
N ARG A 251 -25.83 -14.53 -8.37
CA ARG A 251 -24.75 -13.83 -7.67
C ARG A 251 -25.26 -13.31 -6.32
N PRO A 252 -25.39 -14.17 -5.30
CA PRO A 252 -25.86 -13.74 -3.99
C PRO A 252 -24.85 -12.81 -3.33
N LEU A 253 -25.26 -11.57 -3.04
CA LEU A 253 -24.42 -10.56 -2.39
C LEU A 253 -24.68 -10.51 -0.89
N VAL A 254 -23.62 -10.62 -0.08
CA VAL A 254 -23.69 -10.36 1.36
C VAL A 254 -23.54 -8.87 1.59
N ARG A 255 -24.61 -8.23 2.06
CA ARG A 255 -24.60 -6.80 2.38
C ARG A 255 -24.12 -6.59 3.82
N ARG A 256 -23.31 -5.56 4.04
CA ARG A 256 -22.93 -5.14 5.41
C ARG A 256 -24.17 -4.60 6.11
N GLU A 257 -24.59 -5.24 7.20
CA GLU A 257 -25.70 -4.75 8.03
C GLU A 257 -25.26 -3.66 9.02
N THR A 258 -23.95 -3.48 9.23
CA THR A 258 -23.39 -2.45 10.11
C THR A 258 -22.10 -1.86 9.55
N CYS A 259 -22.02 -0.54 9.50
CA CYS A 259 -20.76 0.20 9.31
C CYS A 259 -20.06 0.31 10.67
N LEU A 260 -18.82 -0.14 10.76
CA LEU A 260 -17.89 0.31 11.79
C LEU A 260 -17.43 1.74 11.50
#